data_AF-A0A942DEQ5-F1
#
_entry.id   AF-A0A942DEQ5-F1
#
_cell.length_a   1.000
_cell.length_b   1.000
_cell.length_c   1.000
_cell.angle_alpha   90.00
_cell.angle_beta   90.00
_cell.angle_gamma   90.00
#
_symmetry.space_group_name_H-M   'P 1'
#
loop_
_entity.id
_entity.type
_entity.pdbx_description
1 polymer ?
#
loop_
_entity_poly.entity_id
_entity_poly.type
_entity_poly.pdbx_seq_one_letter_code
_entity_poly.pdbx_strand_id
1 'polypeptide(L)'
;MKFHKKKIAITLFVQAALLLGVGVQLSGEPANAALTGSIVTSTGADLPAEAVAQHALASTVKLSLSDPDGRNAVSGSGFFIAPDMVATNYHVIKGMGAGYVKFSGDAKQYRIVKVVASDPVNDLVILYVPGTNAKPMDLDPLQQKIGETIFVAGSPLGLEGVFSQGVLSAVRSNGDLQITASISHGNSGGPVLDGQGNVIGIVEYTIPSGQNLNFAIPVKQLLNLMKIANA
;
A
#
# COMPACT_ATOMS: atom_id res chain seq x y z
N MET A 1 18.98 -24.10 32.76
CA MET A 1 18.56 -22.67 32.79
C MET A 1 17.23 -22.55 32.07
N LYS A 2 16.14 -22.25 32.79
CA LYS A 2 14.77 -22.10 32.25
C LYS A 2 14.56 -20.66 31.75
N PHE A 3 14.24 -20.48 30.47
CA PHE A 3 13.82 -19.19 29.92
C PHE A 3 12.36 -18.91 30.28
N HIS A 4 12.12 -17.84 31.03
CA HIS A 4 10.79 -17.29 31.30
C HIS A 4 10.32 -16.48 30.09
N LYS A 5 9.20 -16.89 29.47
CA LYS A 5 8.46 -16.05 28.51
C LYS A 5 7.71 -14.97 29.30
N LYS A 6 8.13 -13.70 29.19
CA LYS A 6 7.31 -12.57 29.67
C LYS A 6 6.18 -12.32 28.67
N LYS A 7 4.94 -12.38 29.15
CA LYS A 7 3.74 -11.95 28.44
C LYS A 7 3.87 -10.44 28.17
N ILE A 8 3.70 -10.05 26.91
CA ILE A 8 3.71 -8.65 26.47
C ILE A 8 2.34 -8.06 26.80
N ALA A 9 2.32 -7.03 27.65
CA ALA A 9 1.14 -6.20 27.85
C ALA A 9 1.10 -5.17 26.71
N ILE A 10 0.03 -5.20 25.91
CA ILE A 10 -0.25 -4.19 24.89
C ILE A 10 -1.00 -3.06 25.58
N THR A 11 -0.29 -1.98 25.89
CA THR A 11 -0.90 -0.74 26.37
C THR A 11 -1.52 -0.01 25.18
N LEU A 12 -2.85 0.09 25.14
CA LEU A 12 -3.55 1.03 24.27
C LEU A 12 -3.16 2.46 24.68
N PHE A 13 -2.59 3.22 23.76
CA PHE A 13 -2.60 4.68 23.82
C PHE A 13 -3.54 5.20 22.74
N VAL A 14 -4.70 5.70 23.19
CA VAL A 14 -5.66 6.44 22.37
C VAL A 14 -5.59 7.91 22.81
N GLN A 15 -5.30 8.78 21.84
CA GLN A 15 -5.61 10.22 21.72
C GLN A 15 -4.40 11.14 21.48
N ALA A 16 -4.42 11.76 20.30
CA ALA A 16 -4.21 13.20 20.18
C ALA A 16 -5.29 13.75 19.23
N ALA A 17 -6.32 14.36 19.82
CA ALA A 17 -7.29 15.16 19.09
C ALA A 17 -6.64 16.52 18.75
N LEU A 18 -6.54 16.86 17.46
CA LEU A 18 -6.16 18.20 17.05
C LEU A 18 -7.44 19.03 16.86
N LEU A 19 -7.79 19.84 17.87
CA LEU A 19 -8.78 20.89 17.73
C LEU A 19 -8.19 22.05 16.90
N LEU A 20 -8.76 22.29 15.72
CA LEU A 20 -8.93 23.65 15.20
C LEU A 20 -10.38 23.79 14.74
N GLY A 21 -11.07 24.75 15.34
CA GLY A 21 -12.49 24.98 15.14
C GLY A 21 -12.82 25.40 13.72
N VAL A 22 -13.46 24.50 12.98
CA VAL A 22 -14.45 24.81 11.96
C VAL A 22 -15.53 23.74 12.11
N GLY A 23 -16.76 24.15 12.39
CA GLY A 23 -17.90 23.25 12.53
C GLY A 23 -18.17 22.50 11.23
N VAL A 24 -17.59 21.31 11.10
CA VAL A 24 -18.01 20.31 10.13
C VAL A 24 -18.78 19.26 10.91
N GLN A 25 -20.09 19.18 10.66
CA GLN A 25 -20.94 18.10 11.13
C GLN A 25 -20.36 16.79 10.56
N LEU A 26 -19.61 16.04 11.35
CA LEU A 26 -19.13 14.70 10.98
C LEU A 26 -20.34 13.76 10.99
N SER A 27 -21.02 13.63 9.85
CA SER A 27 -22.05 12.63 9.65
C SER A 27 -21.40 11.25 9.55
N GLY A 28 -21.64 10.41 10.56
CA GLY A 28 -21.39 8.98 10.56
C GLY A 28 -20.08 8.57 11.25
N GLU A 29 -20.19 7.79 12.33
CA GLU A 29 -19.14 6.83 12.66
C GLU A 29 -18.84 5.97 11.42
N PRO A 30 -17.58 5.57 11.17
CA PRO A 30 -17.29 4.66 10.08
C PRO A 30 -18.07 3.36 10.35
N ALA A 31 -18.99 3.05 9.44
CA ALA A 31 -19.48 1.69 9.28
C ALA A 31 -18.26 0.78 9.21
N ASN A 32 -18.34 -0.40 9.82
CA ASN A 32 -17.41 -1.51 9.62
C ASN A 32 -17.40 -1.92 8.13
N ALA A 33 -16.84 -1.08 7.26
CA ALA A 33 -16.52 -1.44 5.90
C ALA A 33 -15.46 -2.52 6.01
N ALA A 34 -15.89 -3.76 5.87
CA ALA A 34 -15.01 -4.91 5.88
C ALA A 34 -13.89 -4.66 4.87
N LEU A 35 -12.66 -5.03 5.21
CA LEU A 35 -11.57 -5.01 4.24
C LEU A 35 -11.92 -6.01 3.12
N THR A 36 -12.35 -5.51 1.96
CA THR A 36 -13.05 -6.29 0.92
C THR A 36 -12.19 -6.66 -0.29
N GLY A 37 -10.88 -6.38 -0.32
CA GLY A 37 -10.01 -6.83 -1.41
C GLY A 37 -10.22 -8.34 -1.60
N SER A 38 -10.76 -8.73 -2.76
CA SER A 38 -11.17 -10.12 -2.94
C SER A 38 -9.90 -10.96 -2.96
N ILE A 39 -9.82 -11.95 -2.07
CA ILE A 39 -8.74 -12.92 -2.17
C ILE A 39 -9.06 -13.80 -3.37
N VAL A 40 -8.19 -13.76 -4.36
CA VAL A 40 -8.35 -14.52 -5.60
C VAL A 40 -7.22 -15.53 -5.75
N THR A 41 -7.38 -16.41 -6.72
CA THR A 41 -6.31 -17.28 -7.19
C THR A 41 -6.34 -17.22 -8.70
N SER A 42 -5.28 -16.68 -9.29
CA SER A 42 -5.13 -16.49 -10.71
C SER A 42 -5.03 -17.83 -11.42
N THR A 43 -6.09 -18.18 -12.16
CA THR A 43 -6.19 -19.40 -12.97
C THR A 43 -6.43 -19.11 -14.45
N GLY A 44 -6.58 -17.83 -14.82
CA GLY A 44 -6.84 -17.39 -16.18
C GLY A 44 -5.59 -17.18 -17.02
N ALA A 45 -5.81 -16.83 -18.29
CA ALA A 45 -4.76 -16.28 -19.15
C ALA A 45 -4.46 -14.83 -18.75
N ASP A 46 -3.23 -14.38 -19.01
CA ASP A 46 -2.81 -13.00 -18.76
C ASP A 46 -3.63 -12.03 -19.62
N LEU A 47 -3.97 -10.89 -19.02
CA LEU A 47 -4.59 -9.77 -19.69
C LEU A 47 -3.56 -9.02 -20.56
N PRO A 48 -4.01 -8.28 -21.58
CA PRO A 48 -3.15 -7.30 -22.23
C PRO A 48 -2.60 -6.29 -21.22
N ALA A 49 -1.32 -5.93 -21.33
CA ALA A 49 -0.66 -5.01 -20.40
C ALA A 49 -1.41 -3.67 -20.23
N GLU A 50 -2.04 -3.17 -21.29
CA GLU A 50 -2.87 -1.97 -21.25
C GLU A 50 -4.09 -2.13 -20.32
N ALA A 51 -4.74 -3.29 -20.34
CA ALA A 51 -5.88 -3.55 -19.46
C ALA A 51 -5.43 -3.63 -17.99
N VAL A 52 -4.26 -4.24 -17.73
CA VAL A 52 -3.66 -4.24 -16.39
C VAL A 52 -3.34 -2.82 -15.95
N ALA A 53 -2.75 -1.99 -16.82
CA ALA A 53 -2.44 -0.59 -16.53
C ALA A 53 -3.68 0.23 -16.19
N GLN A 54 -4.75 0.13 -17.00
CA GLN A 54 -6.01 0.82 -16.75
C GLN A 54 -6.61 0.42 -15.40
N HIS A 55 -6.62 -0.88 -15.10
CA HIS A 55 -7.11 -1.38 -13.81
C HIS A 55 -6.26 -0.86 -12.64
N ALA A 56 -4.93 -0.98 -12.75
CA ALA A 56 -3.98 -0.61 -11.72
C ALA A 56 -4.03 0.88 -11.37
N LEU A 57 -3.99 1.74 -12.40
CA LEU A 57 -3.92 3.18 -12.24
C LEU A 57 -5.23 3.78 -11.71
N ALA A 58 -6.37 3.11 -11.92
CA ALA A 58 -7.66 3.53 -11.37
C ALA A 58 -7.75 3.36 -9.84
N SER A 59 -6.91 2.52 -9.24
CA SER A 59 -6.93 2.23 -7.80
C SER A 59 -5.61 2.59 -7.09
N THR A 60 -4.57 2.95 -7.85
CA THR A 60 -3.29 3.43 -7.30
C THR A 60 -3.34 4.95 -7.08
N VAL A 61 -2.83 5.40 -5.93
CA VAL A 61 -2.79 6.80 -5.52
C VAL A 61 -1.40 7.24 -5.14
N LYS A 62 -1.10 8.51 -5.38
CA LYS A 62 0.04 9.20 -4.79
C LYS A 62 -0.29 9.59 -3.37
N LEU A 63 0.60 9.32 -2.43
CA LEU A 63 0.57 9.89 -1.08
C LEU A 63 1.45 11.14 -1.06
N SER A 64 0.95 12.19 -0.43
CA SER A 64 1.72 13.41 -0.15
C SER A 64 1.54 13.74 1.33
N LEU A 65 2.62 13.63 2.08
CA LEU A 65 2.63 13.82 3.53
C LEU A 65 3.59 14.94 3.88
N SER A 66 3.29 15.65 4.96
CA SER A 66 4.20 16.62 5.55
C SER A 66 4.48 16.28 7.00
N ASP A 67 5.68 16.62 7.48
CA ASP A 67 5.97 16.57 8.92
C ASP A 67 5.00 17.49 9.71
N PRO A 68 4.89 17.35 11.04
CA PRO A 68 3.97 18.13 11.85
C PRO A 68 4.15 19.66 11.73
N ASP A 69 5.34 20.12 11.33
CA ASP A 69 5.67 21.53 11.17
C ASP A 69 5.46 22.03 9.73
N GLY A 70 5.07 21.15 8.80
CA GLY A 70 4.90 21.46 7.37
C GLY A 70 6.21 21.70 6.61
N ARG A 71 7.36 21.34 7.18
CA ARG A 71 8.69 21.71 6.66
C ARG A 71 9.28 20.69 5.70
N ASN A 72 8.96 19.42 5.91
CA ASN A 72 9.43 18.33 5.06
C ASN A 72 8.24 17.65 4.40
N ALA A 73 8.29 17.50 3.08
CA ALA A 73 7.29 16.76 2.31
C ALA A 73 7.87 15.42 1.84
N VAL A 74 7.14 14.34 2.10
CA VAL A 74 7.45 12.98 1.62
C VAL A 74 6.33 12.56 0.67
N SER A 75 6.71 11.86 -0.40
CA SER A 75 5.77 11.23 -1.31
C SER A 75 6.01 9.73 -1.42
N GLY A 76 4.93 8.97 -1.50
CA GLY A 76 4.94 7.54 -1.79
C GLY A 76 3.75 7.16 -2.64
N SER A 77 3.54 5.86 -2.79
CA SER A 77 2.39 5.28 -3.48
C SER A 77 1.54 4.45 -2.53
N GLY A 78 0.30 4.22 -2.90
CA GLY A 78 -0.61 3.32 -2.20
C GLY A 78 -1.70 2.86 -3.15
N PHE A 79 -2.48 1.87 -2.74
CA PHE A 79 -3.61 1.38 -3.54
C PHE A 79 -4.79 1.01 -2.64
N PHE A 80 -6.00 1.04 -3.19
CA PHE A 80 -7.20 0.73 -2.43
C PHE A 80 -7.38 -0.78 -2.22
N ILE A 81 -7.64 -1.16 -0.98
CA ILE A 81 -7.99 -2.53 -0.56
C ILE A 81 -9.43 -2.64 -0.01
N ALA A 82 -10.08 -1.48 0.16
CA ALA A 82 -11.51 -1.30 0.31
C ALA A 82 -11.87 0.09 -0.26
N PRO A 83 -13.15 0.46 -0.43
CA PRO A 83 -13.53 1.71 -1.08
C PRO A 83 -12.93 3.00 -0.50
N ASP A 84 -12.56 2.97 0.78
CA ASP A 84 -12.02 4.06 1.59
C ASP A 84 -10.75 3.67 2.36
N MET A 85 -10.13 2.53 2.02
CA MET A 85 -8.94 2.01 2.71
C MET A 85 -7.77 1.87 1.75
N VAL A 86 -6.65 2.52 2.06
CA VAL A 86 -5.42 2.49 1.26
C VAL A 86 -4.35 1.69 1.98
N ALA A 87 -3.75 0.72 1.30
CA ALA A 87 -2.53 0.07 1.73
C ALA A 87 -1.31 0.84 1.22
N THR A 88 -0.27 0.95 2.04
CA THR A 88 1.04 1.53 1.69
C THR A 88 2.11 1.03 2.65
N ASN A 89 3.35 1.52 2.52
CA ASN A 89 4.42 1.20 3.44
C ASN A 89 4.35 2.03 4.73
N TYR A 90 4.80 1.43 5.84
CA TYR A 90 4.89 2.13 7.12
C TYR A 90 5.94 3.26 7.08
N HIS A 91 7.09 3.05 6.43
CA HIS A 91 8.15 4.05 6.34
C HIS A 91 7.70 5.31 5.58
N VAL A 92 6.73 5.21 4.66
CA VAL A 92 6.19 6.36 3.91
C VAL A 92 5.50 7.35 4.84
N ILE A 93 4.84 6.85 5.90
CA ILE A 93 4.07 7.69 6.83
C ILE A 93 4.81 8.00 8.14
N LYS A 94 5.95 7.34 8.38
CA LYS A 94 6.65 7.40 9.67
C LYS A 94 7.12 8.81 9.97
N GLY A 95 6.71 9.35 11.12
CA GLY A 95 7.08 10.70 11.57
C GLY A 95 6.33 11.83 10.86
N MET A 96 5.37 11.50 9.99
CA MET A 96 4.56 12.49 9.26
C MET A 96 3.31 12.86 10.06
N GLY A 97 2.84 14.09 9.88
CA GLY A 97 1.64 14.64 10.51
C GLY A 97 0.42 14.50 9.61
N ALA A 98 0.13 15.54 8.82
CA ALA A 98 -0.98 15.54 7.88
C ALA A 98 -0.56 14.99 6.51
N GLY A 99 -1.50 14.32 5.83
CA GLY A 99 -1.26 13.83 4.48
C GLY A 99 -2.53 13.67 3.67
N TYR A 100 -2.35 13.60 2.36
CA TYR A 100 -3.40 13.43 1.37
C TYR A 100 -3.04 12.30 0.41
N VAL A 101 -4.08 11.69 -0.16
CA VAL A 101 -3.94 10.84 -1.33
C VAL A 101 -4.54 11.52 -2.56
N LYS A 102 -4.01 11.20 -3.73
CA LYS A 102 -4.43 11.76 -5.00
C LYS A 102 -4.40 10.69 -6.09
N PHE A 103 -5.51 10.56 -6.83
CA PHE A 103 -5.55 9.70 -8.03
C PHE A 103 -4.76 10.34 -9.16
N SER A 104 -4.22 9.50 -10.03
CA SER A 104 -3.51 9.97 -11.21
C SER A 104 -4.42 10.80 -12.12
N GLY A 105 -4.01 12.03 -12.42
CA GLY A 105 -4.74 12.92 -13.33
C GLY A 105 -5.99 13.56 -12.75
N ASP A 106 -6.37 13.26 -11.51
CA ASP A 106 -7.42 14.00 -10.80
C ASP A 106 -6.84 15.34 -10.30
N ALA A 107 -7.68 16.37 -10.12
CA ALA A 107 -7.31 17.59 -9.41
C ALA A 107 -7.59 17.47 -7.90
N LYS A 108 -8.53 16.60 -7.53
CA LYS A 108 -9.00 16.44 -6.16
C LYS A 108 -8.01 15.63 -5.31
N GLN A 109 -7.84 16.07 -4.07
CA GLN A 109 -7.09 15.38 -3.05
C GLN A 109 -8.04 14.91 -1.94
N TYR A 110 -7.70 13.78 -1.33
CA TYR A 110 -8.49 13.17 -0.26
C TYR A 110 -7.64 13.09 0.99
N ARG A 111 -8.14 13.59 2.11
CA ARG A 111 -7.39 13.65 3.36
C ARG A 111 -7.27 12.26 3.97
N ILE A 112 -6.06 11.91 4.42
CA ILE A 112 -5.83 10.75 5.28
C ILE A 112 -6.36 11.09 6.67
N VAL A 113 -7.34 10.34 7.15
CA VAL A 113 -8.03 10.66 8.42
C VAL A 113 -7.42 9.93 9.60
N LYS A 114 -7.04 8.66 9.44
CA LYS A 114 -6.40 7.86 10.48
C LYS A 114 -5.62 6.68 9.90
N VAL A 115 -4.71 6.16 10.71
CA VAL A 115 -4.17 4.80 10.55
C VAL A 115 -5.20 3.82 11.11
N VAL A 116 -5.59 2.84 10.30
CA VAL A 116 -6.52 1.77 10.69
C VAL A 116 -5.75 0.64 11.36
N ALA A 117 -4.65 0.22 10.75
CA ALA A 117 -3.77 -0.82 11.25
C ALA A 117 -2.36 -0.58 10.73
N SER A 118 -1.34 -0.99 11.49
CA SER A 118 0.05 -0.91 11.08
C SER A 118 0.82 -2.14 11.53
N ASP A 119 1.81 -2.50 10.72
CA ASP A 119 2.80 -3.52 11.01
C ASP A 119 4.19 -2.94 10.68
N PRO A 120 4.84 -2.27 11.64
CA PRO A 120 6.17 -1.71 11.43
C PRO A 120 7.26 -2.75 11.16
N VAL A 121 7.03 -4.03 11.50
CA VAL A 121 8.01 -5.10 11.28
C VAL A 121 8.01 -5.53 9.82
N ASN A 122 6.83 -5.61 9.20
CA ASN A 122 6.67 -5.93 7.79
C ASN A 122 6.52 -4.68 6.90
N ASP A 123 6.82 -3.49 7.44
CA ASP A 123 6.75 -2.20 6.77
C ASP A 123 5.40 -1.93 6.07
N LEU A 124 4.27 -2.21 6.73
CA LEU A 124 2.93 -2.05 6.18
C LEU A 124 2.04 -1.15 7.04
N VAL A 125 1.14 -0.42 6.38
CA VAL A 125 0.08 0.34 7.03
C VAL A 125 -1.19 0.38 6.18
N ILE A 126 -2.34 0.36 6.83
CA ILE A 126 -3.65 0.61 6.24
C ILE A 126 -4.16 1.97 6.72
N LEU A 127 -4.51 2.83 5.78
CA LEU A 127 -4.96 4.19 6.00
C LEU A 127 -6.44 4.33 5.66
N TYR A 128 -7.18 5.09 6.47
CA TYR A 128 -8.56 5.47 6.17
C TYR A 128 -8.61 6.80 5.43
N VAL A 129 -9.21 6.78 4.25
CA VAL A 129 -9.34 7.91 3.33
C VAL A 129 -10.80 7.97 2.81
N PRO A 130 -11.71 8.63 3.55
CA PRO A 130 -13.12 8.67 3.19
C PRO A 130 -13.40 9.51 1.93
N GLY A 131 -14.54 9.24 1.30
CA GLY A 131 -15.09 10.04 0.20
C GLY A 131 -14.52 9.72 -1.18
N THR A 132 -13.61 8.75 -1.27
CA THR A 132 -13.01 8.24 -2.52
C THR A 132 -13.95 7.31 -3.27
N ASN A 133 -14.62 6.38 -2.56
CA ASN A 133 -15.45 5.31 -3.12
C ASN A 133 -14.74 4.54 -4.26
N ALA A 134 -13.47 4.23 -4.04
CA ALA A 134 -12.60 3.62 -5.03
C ALA A 134 -12.96 2.15 -5.25
N LYS A 135 -12.62 1.61 -6.43
CA LYS A 135 -12.65 0.15 -6.62
C LYS A 135 -11.41 -0.46 -5.96
N PRO A 136 -11.56 -1.36 -4.97
CA PRO A 136 -10.42 -2.05 -4.38
C PRO A 136 -9.78 -3.02 -5.39
N MET A 137 -8.48 -3.25 -5.24
CA MET A 137 -7.75 -4.27 -5.97
C MET A 137 -7.97 -5.65 -5.36
N ASP A 138 -7.99 -6.67 -6.21
CA ASP A 138 -7.99 -8.06 -5.79
C ASP A 138 -6.57 -8.49 -5.38
N LEU A 139 -6.47 -9.39 -4.40
CA LEU A 139 -5.21 -9.80 -3.78
C LEU A 139 -4.98 -11.29 -4.04
N ASP A 140 -3.82 -11.65 -4.59
CA ASP A 140 -3.43 -13.05 -4.82
C ASP A 140 -2.17 -13.40 -4.01
N PRO A 141 -2.30 -14.09 -2.86
CA PRO A 141 -1.15 -14.49 -2.05
C PRO A 141 -0.45 -15.76 -2.54
N LEU A 142 -0.96 -16.41 -3.60
CA LEU A 142 -0.49 -17.71 -4.09
C LEU A 142 0.33 -17.59 -5.39
N GLN A 143 0.18 -16.49 -6.13
CA GLN A 143 0.98 -16.23 -7.33
C GLN A 143 2.30 -15.53 -7.02
N GLN A 144 3.36 -16.34 -6.94
CA GLN A 144 4.75 -15.90 -6.80
C GLN A 144 5.67 -16.83 -7.61
N LYS A 145 5.36 -17.01 -8.89
CA LYS A 145 6.09 -17.88 -9.81
C LYS A 145 7.26 -17.11 -10.43
N ILE A 146 8.48 -17.53 -10.09
CA ILE A 146 9.68 -16.97 -10.68
C ILE A 146 9.61 -17.08 -12.22
N GLY A 147 9.86 -15.96 -12.90
CA GLY A 147 9.78 -15.82 -14.36
C GLY A 147 8.43 -15.32 -14.87
N GLU A 148 7.40 -15.19 -14.02
CA GLU A 148 6.12 -14.63 -14.44
C GLU A 148 6.22 -13.13 -14.74
N THR A 149 5.40 -12.67 -15.68
CA THR A 149 5.28 -11.25 -15.97
C THR A 149 4.60 -10.56 -14.80
N ILE A 150 5.19 -9.46 -14.35
CA ILE A 150 4.64 -8.61 -13.30
C ILE A 150 4.56 -7.18 -13.78
N PHE A 151 3.72 -6.40 -13.12
CA PHE A 151 3.57 -4.98 -13.35
C PHE A 151 3.68 -4.21 -12.03
N VAL A 152 4.15 -2.97 -12.11
CA VAL A 152 4.17 -2.03 -11.00
C VAL A 152 3.42 -0.78 -11.40
N ALA A 153 2.57 -0.30 -10.51
CA ALA A 153 1.93 1.00 -10.62
C ALA A 153 2.35 1.89 -9.45
N GLY A 154 2.58 3.18 -9.70
CA GLY A 154 3.01 4.08 -8.65
C GLY A 154 3.14 5.52 -9.11
N SER A 155 3.75 6.32 -8.23
CA SER A 155 4.01 7.74 -8.43
C SER A 155 5.49 8.10 -8.17
N PRO A 156 6.45 7.56 -8.96
CA PRO A 156 7.87 7.83 -8.78
C PRO A 156 8.17 9.33 -8.84
N LEU A 157 8.96 9.82 -7.91
CA LEU A 157 9.37 11.23 -7.80
C LEU A 157 8.16 12.19 -7.81
N GLY A 158 6.99 11.71 -7.38
CA GLY A 158 5.73 12.45 -7.39
C GLY A 158 5.03 12.55 -8.75
N LEU A 159 5.59 11.94 -9.81
CA LEU A 159 4.97 11.81 -11.13
C LEU A 159 3.88 10.75 -11.07
N GLU A 160 2.63 11.19 -11.09
CA GLU A 160 1.46 10.32 -11.02
C GLU A 160 1.36 9.41 -12.25
N GLY A 161 0.78 8.21 -12.06
CA GLY A 161 0.32 7.40 -13.17
C GLY A 161 1.40 6.58 -13.88
N VAL A 162 2.53 6.32 -13.22
CA VAL A 162 3.60 5.53 -13.86
C VAL A 162 3.31 4.06 -13.72
N PHE A 163 3.43 3.36 -14.84
CA PHE A 163 3.26 1.93 -14.98
C PHE A 163 4.52 1.33 -15.59
N SER A 164 5.03 0.25 -15.00
CA SER A 164 6.21 -0.46 -15.52
C SER A 164 5.99 -1.96 -15.52
N GLN A 165 6.62 -2.65 -16.47
CA GLN A 165 6.55 -4.10 -16.63
C GLN A 165 7.91 -4.71 -16.30
N GLY A 166 7.89 -5.93 -15.74
CA GLY A 166 9.08 -6.73 -15.50
C GLY A 166 8.72 -8.18 -15.26
N VAL A 167 9.58 -8.88 -14.51
CA VAL A 167 9.34 -10.25 -14.06
C VAL A 167 9.60 -10.41 -12.58
N LEU A 168 8.93 -11.38 -11.95
CA LEU A 168 9.34 -11.88 -10.65
C LEU A 168 10.65 -12.67 -10.81
N SER A 169 11.75 -12.11 -10.32
CA SER A 169 13.10 -12.65 -10.52
C SER A 169 13.48 -13.71 -9.50
N ALA A 170 13.08 -13.52 -8.25
CA ALA A 170 13.35 -14.45 -7.16
C ALA A 170 12.41 -14.20 -5.99
N VAL A 171 12.19 -15.23 -5.18
CA VAL A 171 11.65 -15.12 -3.83
C VAL A 171 12.82 -15.31 -2.86
N ARG A 172 13.08 -14.33 -2.01
CA ARG A 172 14.21 -14.32 -1.08
C ARG A 172 13.91 -15.14 0.17
N SER A 173 14.95 -15.47 0.94
CA SER A 173 14.82 -16.31 2.14
C SER A 173 14.00 -15.67 3.25
N ASN A 174 13.96 -14.34 3.31
CA ASN A 174 13.08 -13.56 4.20
C ASN A 174 11.65 -13.42 3.65
N GLY A 175 11.38 -13.92 2.45
CA GLY A 175 10.08 -13.84 1.78
C GLY A 175 9.98 -12.73 0.73
N ASP A 176 10.92 -11.80 0.65
CA ASP A 176 10.81 -10.66 -0.26
C ASP A 176 10.75 -11.10 -1.72
N LEU A 177 9.92 -10.39 -2.48
CA LEU A 177 9.80 -10.56 -3.92
C LEU A 177 10.83 -9.68 -4.60
N GLN A 178 11.82 -10.28 -5.24
CA GLN A 178 12.71 -9.54 -6.10
C GLN A 178 12.10 -9.41 -7.50
N ILE A 179 11.99 -8.20 -8.00
CA ILE A 179 11.38 -7.88 -9.30
C ILE A 179 12.37 -7.15 -10.21
N THR A 180 12.15 -7.22 -11.52
CA THR A 180 12.91 -6.41 -12.49
C THR A 180 12.18 -5.17 -13.00
N ALA A 181 10.89 -5.01 -12.70
CA ALA A 181 10.15 -3.82 -13.10
C ALA A 181 10.83 -2.56 -12.57
N SER A 182 10.96 -1.55 -13.42
CA SER A 182 11.62 -0.30 -13.08
C SER A 182 10.87 0.40 -11.95
N ILE A 183 11.57 0.66 -10.85
CA ILE A 183 11.10 1.48 -9.74
C ILE A 183 12.13 2.56 -9.42
N SER A 184 11.62 3.65 -8.88
CA SER A 184 12.37 4.79 -8.31
C SER A 184 11.73 5.19 -6.97
N HIS A 185 12.41 6.06 -6.23
CA HIS A 185 11.83 6.71 -5.05
C HIS A 185 10.42 7.25 -5.37
N GLY A 186 9.45 7.02 -4.48
CA GLY A 186 8.04 7.33 -4.70
C GLY A 186 7.16 6.14 -5.13
N ASN A 187 7.74 5.02 -5.62
CA ASN A 187 6.97 3.79 -5.83
C ASN A 187 6.68 3.02 -4.55
N SER A 188 7.43 3.25 -3.47
CA SER A 188 7.22 2.59 -2.18
C SER A 188 5.75 2.67 -1.75
N GLY A 189 5.15 1.52 -1.44
CA GLY A 189 3.75 1.33 -1.11
C GLY A 189 2.83 1.08 -2.31
N GLY A 190 3.32 1.19 -3.54
CA GLY A 190 2.58 0.89 -4.76
C GLY A 190 2.43 -0.63 -5.00
N PRO A 191 1.38 -1.06 -5.73
CA PRO A 191 1.12 -2.47 -5.95
C PRO A 191 2.09 -3.09 -6.98
N VAL A 192 2.47 -4.33 -6.71
CA VAL A 192 3.03 -5.27 -7.69
C VAL A 192 1.92 -6.23 -8.11
N LEU A 193 1.66 -6.31 -9.41
CA LEU A 193 0.53 -7.01 -10.00
C LEU A 193 1.00 -8.19 -10.85
N ASP A 194 0.23 -9.26 -10.89
CA ASP A 194 0.40 -10.35 -11.85
C ASP A 194 -0.22 -10.01 -13.22
N GLY A 195 -0.14 -10.96 -14.17
CA GLY A 195 -0.71 -10.84 -15.50
C GLY A 195 -2.23 -10.67 -15.54
N GLN A 196 -2.95 -10.97 -14.45
CA GLN A 196 -4.40 -10.82 -14.33
C GLN A 196 -4.80 -9.51 -13.64
N GLY A 197 -3.81 -8.70 -13.20
CA GLY A 197 -4.05 -7.45 -12.49
C GLY A 197 -4.34 -7.64 -11.01
N ASN A 198 -4.02 -8.80 -10.43
CA ASN A 198 -4.16 -9.07 -9.00
C ASN A 198 -2.87 -8.67 -8.28
N VAL A 199 -3.00 -8.09 -7.09
CA VAL A 199 -1.84 -7.67 -6.30
C VAL A 199 -1.18 -8.90 -5.68
N ILE A 200 0.10 -9.09 -5.99
CA ILE A 200 0.96 -10.15 -5.43
C ILE A 200 2.01 -9.62 -4.45
N GLY A 201 2.27 -8.31 -4.49
CA GLY A 201 3.21 -7.64 -3.59
C GLY A 201 3.05 -6.13 -3.50
N ILE A 202 3.85 -5.51 -2.65
CA ILE A 202 3.88 -4.07 -2.39
C ILE A 202 5.32 -3.60 -2.52
N VAL A 203 5.61 -2.68 -3.44
CA VAL A 203 6.96 -2.16 -3.66
C VAL A 203 7.51 -1.56 -2.38
N GLU A 204 8.75 -1.88 -2.02
CA GLU A 204 9.36 -1.41 -0.77
C GLU A 204 10.63 -0.60 -1.05
N TYR A 205 11.68 -1.26 -1.57
CA TYR A 205 12.99 -0.66 -1.76
C TYR A 205 13.72 -1.16 -3.02
N THR A 206 14.78 -0.43 -3.38
CA THR A 206 15.74 -0.81 -4.41
C THR A 206 17.15 -0.79 -3.82
N ILE A 207 18.06 -1.62 -4.35
CA ILE A 207 19.49 -1.57 -4.03
C ILE A 207 20.19 -0.73 -5.11
N PRO A 208 20.61 0.52 -4.82
CA PRO A 208 21.11 1.44 -5.86
C PRO A 208 22.40 0.98 -6.55
N SER A 209 23.20 0.13 -5.89
CA SER A 209 24.46 -0.38 -6.42
C SER A 209 24.29 -1.50 -7.45
N GLY A 210 23.07 -1.99 -7.68
CA GLY A 210 22.78 -3.01 -8.68
C GLY A 210 21.63 -2.60 -9.60
N GLN A 211 21.73 -2.97 -10.87
CA GLN A 211 20.64 -2.74 -11.83
C GLN A 211 19.51 -3.73 -11.58
N ASN A 212 18.27 -3.23 -11.52
CA ASN A 212 17.05 -4.02 -11.36
C ASN A 212 17.06 -4.94 -10.11
N LEU A 213 17.70 -4.48 -9.03
CA LEU A 213 17.60 -5.09 -7.71
C LEU A 213 16.51 -4.39 -6.92
N ASN A 214 15.27 -4.69 -7.29
CA ASN A 214 14.06 -4.08 -6.74
C ASN A 214 13.31 -5.13 -5.90
N PHE A 215 12.73 -4.69 -4.80
CA PHE A 215 12.14 -5.57 -3.80
C PHE A 215 10.73 -5.13 -3.41
N ALA A 216 9.88 -6.11 -3.15
CA ALA A 216 8.51 -5.92 -2.73
C ALA A 216 8.12 -6.90 -1.62
N ILE A 217 7.28 -6.42 -0.71
CA ILE A 217 6.70 -7.20 0.37
C ILE A 217 5.61 -8.10 -0.22
N PRO A 218 5.59 -9.41 0.07
CA PRO A 218 4.49 -10.30 -0.32
C PRO A 218 3.12 -9.80 0.14
N VAL A 219 2.10 -9.84 -0.74
CA VAL A 219 0.72 -9.45 -0.39
C VAL A 219 0.16 -10.26 0.78
N LYS A 220 0.69 -11.47 1.02
CA LYS A 220 0.37 -12.29 2.19
C LYS A 220 0.56 -11.53 3.52
N GLN A 221 1.56 -10.65 3.62
CA GLN A 221 1.76 -9.85 4.84
C GLN A 221 0.65 -8.80 5.00
N LEU A 222 0.21 -8.19 3.91
CA LEU A 222 -0.95 -7.29 3.92
C LEU A 222 -2.23 -8.03 4.34
N LEU A 223 -2.46 -9.25 3.84
CA LEU A 223 -3.59 -10.07 4.28
C LEU A 223 -3.55 -10.39 5.77
N ASN A 224 -2.37 -10.64 6.34
CA ASN A 224 -2.22 -10.86 7.77
C ASN A 224 -2.59 -9.60 8.56
N LEU A 225 -2.14 -8.42 8.11
CA LEU A 225 -2.50 -7.14 8.72
C LEU A 225 -4.01 -6.87 8.63
N MET A 226 -4.64 -7.15 7.49
CA MET A 226 -6.09 -7.01 7.31
C MET A 226 -6.88 -7.90 8.27
N LYS A 227 -6.44 -9.14 8.50
CA LYS A 227 -7.08 -10.06 9.46
C LYS A 227 -7.02 -9.53 10.89
N ILE A 228 -5.89 -8.94 11.28
CA ILE A 228 -5.73 -8.34 12.61
C ILE A 228 -6.63 -7.10 12.75
N ALA A 229 -6.76 -6.29 11.70
CA ALA A 229 -7.59 -5.09 11.71
C ALA A 229 -9.10 -5.38 11.81
N ASN A 230 -9.55 -6.55 11.35
CA ASN A 230 -10.95 -7.00 11.39
C ASN A 230 -11.30 -7.80 12.66
N ALA A 231 -10.32 -8.10 13.52
CA ALA A 231 -10.49 -8.90 14.74
C ALA A 231 -10.77 -8.03 15.96
#